data_AF-A0A3C2EC89-F1
#
_entry.id   AF-A0A3C2EC89-F1
#
_cell.length_a   1.000
_cell.length_b   1.000
_cell.length_c   1.000
_cell.angle_alpha   90.00
_cell.angle_beta   90.00
_cell.angle_gamma   90.00
#
_symmetry.space_group_name_H-M   'P 1'
#
loop_
_entity.id
_entity.type
_entity.pdbx_description
1 polymer ?
#
loop_
_entity_poly.entity_id
_entity_poly.type
_entity_poly.pdbx_seq_one_letter_code
_entity_poly.pdbx_strand_id
1 'polypeptide(L)'
;MEGAVVRSYYISNHDQINPKTIGFDVENIENFTINGNGASFIFHGSMLPIAVTNCKDIELKNFAVDFVNPHIAQVKILENDTTNKMIIYEPADWVKYRIDSNRLVVYGDHWEHTPVRGIGFEEKTRRIIFNTGDIALGTKNIAEIEPGVIKAPWDDPKLIPGSVVAMRGSGRPAPGIFLEKCVDTRLKNITVHYAEGMGLLAQNCDHVLLDGFKVALKGNDDPRYYTTQADATHFSGCKGLIEIKNGLFENMMDDAINVHGTYLKIMEKLNNRTVKARYMHHQSWGFEWGYPGDTVQFLRASTLDNIGLPNCIYTIQPLDTQTFFGVREFEIIFTDTLDPVIRKEGNFGIENLSWTPHVIFSHNIIRNNRARGALFSTPRKTLVENNVFDHTSGSAILLNPK
;
A
#
# COMPACT_ATOMS: atom_id res chain seq x y z
N MET A 1 16.67 1.35 17.36
CA MET A 1 15.86 0.30 18.04
C MET A 1 16.78 -0.84 18.42
N GLU A 2 17.00 -1.04 19.71
CA GLU A 2 17.88 -2.09 20.24
C GLU A 2 17.06 -3.38 20.48
N GLY A 3 17.63 -4.55 20.18
CA GLY A 3 17.01 -5.86 20.43
C GLY A 3 15.87 -6.30 19.50
N ALA A 4 15.40 -5.45 18.59
CA ALA A 4 14.35 -5.81 17.61
C ALA A 4 14.89 -6.75 16.50
N VAL A 5 14.02 -7.60 15.96
CA VAL A 5 14.40 -8.56 14.90
C VAL A 5 14.67 -7.80 13.59
N VAL A 6 15.67 -8.23 12.83
CA VAL A 6 16.05 -7.64 11.55
C VAL A 6 16.00 -8.74 10.48
N ARG A 7 15.22 -8.50 9.41
CA ARG A 7 15.16 -9.35 8.20
C ARG A 7 15.26 -8.48 6.97
N SER A 8 15.56 -9.09 5.84
CA SER A 8 15.29 -8.47 4.55
C SER A 8 13.99 -9.03 3.99
N TYR A 9 13.06 -8.18 3.59
CA TYR A 9 11.83 -8.57 2.89
C TYR A 9 11.64 -7.72 1.64
N TYR A 10 11.23 -8.38 0.57
CA TYR A 10 10.81 -7.71 -0.66
C TYR A 10 9.28 -7.61 -0.65
N ILE A 11 8.78 -6.41 -0.39
CA ILE A 11 7.37 -6.17 -0.02
C ILE A 11 6.68 -5.48 -1.18
N SER A 12 5.73 -6.15 -1.82
CA SER A 12 5.04 -5.62 -3.01
C SER A 12 4.36 -4.27 -2.74
N ASN A 13 4.47 -3.38 -3.71
CA ASN A 13 3.95 -2.01 -3.72
C ASN A 13 4.45 -1.13 -2.53
N HIS A 14 5.60 -1.50 -1.95
CA HIS A 14 6.34 -0.78 -0.91
C HIS A 14 7.81 -0.56 -1.33
N ASP A 15 8.54 0.23 -0.54
CA ASP A 15 9.96 0.49 -0.79
C ASP A 15 10.81 -0.75 -0.48
N GLN A 16 11.66 -1.12 -1.43
CA GLN A 16 12.56 -2.28 -1.33
C GLN A 16 13.84 -1.99 -0.52
N ILE A 17 13.80 -0.94 0.30
CA ILE A 17 14.85 -0.62 1.26
C ILE A 17 14.88 -1.73 2.31
N ASN A 18 16.07 -2.30 2.49
CA ASN A 18 16.35 -3.43 3.35
C ASN A 18 17.68 -3.20 4.10
N PRO A 19 17.86 -3.80 5.28
CA PRO A 19 16.90 -4.66 5.97
C PRO A 19 15.79 -3.86 6.66
N LYS A 20 14.74 -4.55 7.10
CA LYS A 20 13.61 -4.02 7.87
C LYS A 20 13.72 -4.49 9.32
N THR A 21 13.50 -3.56 10.25
CA THR A 21 13.32 -3.88 11.67
C THR A 21 11.88 -4.33 11.89
N ILE A 22 11.66 -5.35 12.73
CA ILE A 22 10.36 -6.00 12.91
C ILE A 22 9.97 -6.02 14.40
N GLY A 23 8.69 -5.82 14.68
CA GLY A 23 8.11 -5.94 16.01
C GLY A 23 7.78 -7.40 16.35
N PHE A 24 6.82 -7.97 15.64
CA PHE A 24 6.46 -9.39 15.72
C PHE A 24 6.85 -10.10 14.42
N ASP A 25 7.80 -11.03 14.50
CA ASP A 25 8.23 -11.89 13.38
C ASP A 25 7.67 -13.31 13.61
N VAL A 26 6.75 -13.74 12.73
CA VAL A 26 6.07 -15.04 12.80
C VAL A 26 6.37 -15.81 11.53
N GLU A 27 7.35 -16.71 11.59
CA GLU A 27 7.91 -17.37 10.40
C GLU A 27 7.89 -18.91 10.56
N ASN A 28 7.51 -19.63 9.50
CA ASN A 28 7.52 -21.10 9.42
C ASN A 28 6.65 -21.81 10.49
N ILE A 29 5.47 -21.28 10.82
CA ILE A 29 4.56 -21.82 11.85
C ILE A 29 3.26 -22.34 11.24
N GLU A 30 2.74 -23.47 11.75
CA GLU A 30 1.39 -23.96 11.46
C GLU A 30 0.49 -23.97 12.71
N ASN A 31 -0.82 -23.75 12.54
CA ASN A 31 -1.87 -23.86 13.57
C ASN A 31 -1.63 -22.94 14.80
N PHE A 32 -1.39 -21.65 14.55
CA PHE A 32 -0.98 -20.70 15.58
C PHE A 32 -1.92 -19.49 15.69
N THR A 33 -2.03 -18.90 16.89
CA THR A 33 -2.93 -17.78 17.16
C THR A 33 -2.26 -16.70 18.00
N ILE A 34 -2.25 -15.46 17.51
CA ILE A 34 -1.97 -14.26 18.31
C ILE A 34 -3.31 -13.65 18.71
N ASN A 35 -3.62 -13.66 20.01
CA ASN A 35 -4.80 -13.00 20.56
C ASN A 35 -4.35 -11.88 21.51
N GLY A 36 -4.51 -10.62 21.10
CA GLY A 36 -4.11 -9.47 21.92
C GLY A 36 -5.07 -9.14 23.06
N ASN A 37 -6.23 -9.79 23.16
CA ASN A 37 -7.25 -9.54 24.20
C ASN A 37 -7.64 -8.06 24.37
N GLY A 38 -7.60 -7.27 23.28
CA GLY A 38 -7.90 -5.83 23.27
C GLY A 38 -6.68 -4.92 23.45
N ALA A 39 -5.45 -5.46 23.45
CA ALA A 39 -4.23 -4.68 23.57
C ALA A 39 -3.99 -3.74 22.38
N SER A 40 -3.37 -2.59 22.64
CA SER A 40 -2.80 -1.71 21.61
C SER A 40 -1.30 -1.92 21.54
N PHE A 41 -0.81 -2.43 20.42
CA PHE A 41 0.61 -2.54 20.14
C PHE A 41 1.10 -1.19 19.58
N ILE A 42 1.97 -0.54 20.35
CA ILE A 42 2.47 0.81 20.07
C ILE A 42 3.96 0.73 19.70
N PHE A 43 4.29 1.16 18.50
CA PHE A 43 5.62 1.03 17.90
C PHE A 43 6.38 2.37 17.88
N HIS A 44 7.71 2.29 17.77
CA HIS A 44 8.63 3.43 17.82
C HIS A 44 9.51 3.46 16.58
N GLY A 45 9.82 4.66 16.06
CA GLY A 45 10.57 4.86 14.82
C GLY A 45 9.95 4.18 13.58
N SER A 46 10.72 4.00 12.51
CA SER A 46 10.29 3.28 11.30
C SER A 46 10.61 1.78 11.39
N MET A 47 9.57 0.95 11.42
CA MET A 47 9.67 -0.52 11.47
C MET A 47 8.42 -1.19 10.88
N LEU A 48 8.53 -2.48 10.56
CA LEU A 48 7.41 -3.36 10.22
C LEU A 48 6.78 -3.90 11.51
N PRO A 49 5.55 -3.52 11.89
CA PRO A 49 4.98 -3.91 13.18
C PRO A 49 4.77 -5.42 13.32
N ILE A 50 4.19 -6.06 12.30
CA ILE A 50 3.89 -7.50 12.27
C ILE A 50 4.25 -8.07 10.90
N ALA A 51 5.09 -9.10 10.88
CA ALA A 51 5.36 -9.95 9.72
C ALA A 51 4.87 -11.38 10.00
N VAL A 52 4.14 -11.97 9.06
CA VAL A 52 3.78 -13.40 9.06
C VAL A 52 4.21 -14.01 7.73
N THR A 53 5.16 -14.93 7.76
CA THR A 53 5.81 -15.45 6.54
C THR A 53 5.88 -16.97 6.52
N ASN A 54 5.54 -17.57 5.37
CA ASN A 54 5.54 -19.02 5.15
C ASN A 54 4.82 -19.83 6.26
N CYS A 55 3.61 -19.38 6.63
CA CYS A 55 2.82 -19.97 7.71
C CYS A 55 1.49 -20.57 7.22
N LYS A 56 0.87 -21.43 8.03
CA LYS A 56 -0.40 -22.07 7.69
C LYS A 56 -1.37 -22.11 8.87
N ASP A 57 -2.67 -21.92 8.59
CA ASP A 57 -3.72 -21.92 9.61
C ASP A 57 -3.42 -20.93 10.76
N ILE A 58 -3.27 -19.65 10.41
CA ILE A 58 -2.92 -18.58 11.35
C ILE A 58 -4.14 -17.72 11.68
N GLU A 59 -4.35 -17.44 12.96
CA GLU A 59 -5.32 -16.44 13.42
C GLU A 59 -4.65 -15.29 14.18
N LEU A 60 -4.81 -14.06 13.68
CA LEU A 60 -4.48 -12.84 14.41
C LEU A 60 -5.79 -12.19 14.88
N LYS A 61 -5.92 -11.84 16.17
CA LYS A 61 -7.16 -11.23 16.66
C LYS A 61 -7.03 -10.31 17.86
N ASN A 62 -8.01 -9.40 17.98
CA ASN A 62 -8.26 -8.55 19.14
C ASN A 62 -7.06 -7.68 19.54
N PHE A 63 -6.53 -6.87 18.63
CA PHE A 63 -5.52 -5.88 18.94
C PHE A 63 -5.61 -4.64 18.03
N ALA A 64 -4.97 -3.55 18.45
CA ALA A 64 -4.71 -2.39 17.63
C ALA A 64 -3.20 -2.24 17.32
N VAL A 65 -2.86 -1.59 16.20
CA VAL A 65 -1.50 -1.23 15.78
C VAL A 65 -1.43 0.28 15.59
N ASP A 66 -0.45 0.94 16.23
CA ASP A 66 -0.20 2.38 16.09
C ASP A 66 1.26 2.73 16.41
N PHE A 67 1.67 3.98 16.17
CA PHE A 67 3.03 4.46 16.47
C PHE A 67 3.00 5.65 17.44
N VAL A 68 3.97 5.74 18.36
CA VAL A 68 4.08 6.88 19.31
C VAL A 68 4.22 8.22 18.57
N ASN A 69 5.04 8.23 17.53
CA ASN A 69 5.31 9.39 16.69
C ASN A 69 5.15 8.95 15.23
N PRO A 70 3.93 9.02 14.67
CA PRO A 70 3.68 8.57 13.30
C PRO A 70 4.40 9.50 12.31
N HIS A 71 4.83 8.93 11.18
CA HIS A 71 5.75 9.52 10.19
C HIS A 71 5.09 10.54 9.26
N ILE A 72 4.31 11.42 9.87
CA ILE A 72 3.35 12.30 9.21
C ILE A 72 3.49 13.71 9.74
N ALA A 73 3.05 14.66 8.93
CA ALA A 73 2.90 16.04 9.34
C ALA A 73 1.49 16.54 9.01
N GLN A 74 1.01 17.46 9.83
CA GLN A 74 -0.27 18.11 9.68
C GLN A 74 -0.08 19.59 9.96
N VAL A 75 -0.60 20.45 9.10
CA VAL A 75 -0.65 21.90 9.37
C VAL A 75 -2.07 22.42 9.30
N LYS A 76 -2.40 23.42 10.10
CA LYS A 76 -3.64 24.19 10.01
C LYS A 76 -3.37 25.51 9.29
N ILE A 77 -4.23 25.87 8.35
CA ILE A 77 -4.17 27.12 7.61
C ILE A 77 -4.74 28.23 8.48
N LEU A 78 -3.96 29.29 8.70
CA LEU A 78 -4.34 30.47 9.47
C LEU A 78 -4.81 31.61 8.57
N GLU A 79 -4.08 31.87 7.48
CA GLU A 79 -4.38 32.89 6.49
C GLU A 79 -4.03 32.40 5.07
N ASN A 80 -4.82 32.83 4.07
CA ASN A 80 -4.51 32.64 2.65
C ASN A 80 -4.69 33.95 1.89
N ASP A 81 -3.57 34.61 1.58
CA ASP A 81 -3.52 35.77 0.70
C ASP A 81 -3.34 35.29 -0.74
N THR A 82 -4.49 35.09 -1.41
CA THR A 82 -4.55 34.66 -2.82
C THR A 82 -4.08 35.75 -3.81
N THR A 83 -3.89 37.00 -3.35
CA THR A 83 -3.38 38.09 -4.20
C THR A 83 -1.85 38.06 -4.26
N ASN A 84 -1.20 37.93 -3.10
CA ASN A 84 0.26 37.82 -3.02
C ASN A 84 0.78 36.37 -3.08
N LYS A 85 -0.13 35.38 -3.13
CA LYS A 85 0.17 33.93 -3.20
C LYS A 85 0.94 33.42 -1.98
N MET A 86 0.52 33.90 -0.81
CA MET A 86 1.14 33.59 0.48
C MET A 86 0.11 32.94 1.40
N ILE A 87 0.50 31.84 2.03
CA ILE A 87 -0.28 31.20 3.10
C ILE A 87 0.51 31.31 4.40
N ILE A 88 -0.20 31.52 5.50
CA ILE A 88 0.31 31.36 6.87
C ILE A 88 -0.32 30.11 7.45
N TYR A 89 0.49 29.21 8.01
CA TYR A 89 0.04 27.97 8.63
C TYR A 89 0.81 27.64 9.91
N GLU A 90 0.18 26.87 10.79
CA GLU A 90 0.77 26.31 12.01
C GLU A 90 0.90 24.78 11.88
N PRO A 91 2.05 24.16 12.13
CA PRO A 91 2.13 22.72 12.37
C PRO A 91 1.37 22.34 13.64
N ALA A 92 0.66 21.21 13.63
CA ALA A 92 -0.04 20.73 14.82
C ALA A 92 0.95 20.38 15.95
N ASP A 93 0.59 20.61 17.22
CA ASP A 93 1.47 20.52 18.41
C ASP A 93 2.33 19.25 18.53
N TRP A 94 1.86 18.12 17.98
CA TRP A 94 2.55 16.83 18.01
C TRP A 94 3.56 16.65 16.85
N VAL A 95 3.59 17.56 15.87
CA VAL A 95 4.47 17.53 14.70
C VAL A 95 5.80 18.20 15.06
N LYS A 96 6.87 17.41 15.17
CA LYS A 96 8.23 17.94 15.29
C LYS A 96 8.72 18.39 13.92
N TYR A 97 9.14 19.65 13.82
CA TYR A 97 9.69 20.22 12.59
C TYR A 97 10.93 21.07 12.88
N ARG A 98 11.67 21.37 11.81
CA ARG A 98 12.72 22.39 11.75
C ARG A 98 12.68 23.05 10.37
N ILE A 99 13.21 24.27 10.28
CA ILE A 99 13.49 24.91 8.99
C ILE A 99 14.96 24.72 8.67
N ASP A 100 15.24 23.97 7.60
CA ASP A 100 16.60 23.79 7.06
C ASP A 100 16.65 24.43 5.67
N SER A 101 17.57 25.37 5.46
CA SER A 101 17.82 25.99 4.15
C SER A 101 16.53 26.54 3.50
N ASN A 102 15.70 27.20 4.32
CA ASN A 102 14.36 27.71 4.00
C ASN A 102 13.35 26.63 3.54
N ARG A 103 13.45 25.40 4.06
CA ARG A 103 12.52 24.28 3.78
C ARG A 103 12.01 23.66 5.06
N LEU A 104 10.75 23.21 5.05
CA LEU A 104 10.18 22.44 6.16
C LEU A 104 10.75 21.02 6.14
N VAL A 105 11.41 20.63 7.23
CA VAL A 105 11.78 19.24 7.50
C VAL A 105 11.03 18.78 8.73
N VAL A 106 10.26 17.71 8.61
CA VAL A 106 9.54 17.07 9.73
C VAL A 106 10.28 15.80 10.12
N TYR A 107 10.32 15.48 11.41
CA TYR A 107 11.15 14.40 11.91
C TYR A 107 10.56 13.71 13.15
N GLY A 108 11.15 12.59 13.50
CA GLY A 108 10.82 11.85 14.71
C GLY A 108 11.99 10.98 15.17
N ASP A 109 11.66 9.92 15.90
CA ASP A 109 12.68 8.97 16.36
C ASP A 109 13.21 8.14 15.18
N HIS A 110 14.48 8.35 14.83
CA HIS A 110 15.17 7.70 13.70
C HIS A 110 14.50 7.86 12.32
N TRP A 111 13.71 8.91 12.08
CA TRP A 111 13.14 9.22 10.76
C TRP A 111 13.05 10.73 10.50
N GLU A 112 13.15 11.14 9.24
CA GLU A 112 12.82 12.50 8.79
C GLU A 112 12.37 12.55 7.33
N HIS A 113 11.54 13.55 6.99
CA HIS A 113 11.02 13.77 5.66
C HIS A 113 10.97 15.26 5.31
N THR A 114 11.18 15.58 4.03
CA THR A 114 10.78 16.86 3.43
C THR A 114 9.46 16.64 2.66
N PRO A 115 8.29 17.02 3.20
CA PRO A 115 7.02 16.76 2.55
C PRO A 115 6.85 17.67 1.32
N VAL A 116 6.34 17.10 0.23
CA VAL A 116 6.22 17.80 -1.09
C VAL A 116 4.83 17.70 -1.71
N ARG A 117 3.97 16.82 -1.21
CA ARG A 117 2.55 16.72 -1.57
C ARG A 117 1.71 16.68 -0.32
N GLY A 118 0.43 17.01 -0.44
CA GLY A 118 -0.53 16.87 0.64
C GLY A 118 -1.96 16.64 0.18
N ILE A 119 -2.84 16.51 1.16
CA ILE A 119 -4.29 16.48 0.99
C ILE A 119 -4.89 17.49 1.98
N GLY A 120 -5.74 18.37 1.49
CA GLY A 120 -6.48 19.34 2.31
C GLY A 120 -7.77 18.74 2.84
N PHE A 121 -8.09 19.06 4.09
CA PHE A 121 -9.28 18.65 4.84
C PHE A 121 -10.04 19.86 5.38
N GLU A 122 -11.35 19.69 5.49
CA GLU A 122 -12.26 20.60 6.19
C GLU A 122 -12.12 20.42 7.72
N GLU A 123 -11.96 21.51 8.46
CA GLU A 123 -11.70 21.50 9.92
C GLU A 123 -12.73 20.65 10.71
N LYS A 124 -14.01 20.92 10.51
CA LYS A 124 -15.09 20.40 11.37
C LYS A 124 -15.59 19.01 10.97
N THR A 125 -15.61 18.74 9.66
CA THR A 125 -16.09 17.46 9.12
C THR A 125 -14.97 16.43 8.97
N ARG A 126 -13.72 16.89 8.94
CA ARG A 126 -12.51 16.09 8.69
C ARG A 126 -12.58 15.30 7.37
N ARG A 127 -13.38 15.81 6.42
CA ARG A 127 -13.49 15.33 5.03
C ARG A 127 -12.43 15.99 4.16
N ILE A 128 -12.01 15.30 3.10
CA ILE A 128 -11.17 15.87 2.06
C ILE A 128 -11.94 17.03 1.41
N ILE A 129 -11.27 18.18 1.22
CA ILE A 129 -11.90 19.39 0.66
C ILE A 129 -12.51 19.08 -0.70
N PHE A 130 -13.76 19.51 -0.90
CA PHE A 130 -14.52 19.19 -2.11
C PHE A 130 -13.76 19.58 -3.40
N ASN A 131 -13.80 18.67 -4.39
CA ASN A 131 -13.16 18.84 -5.70
C ASN A 131 -11.65 19.14 -5.61
N THR A 132 -10.93 18.46 -4.70
CA THR A 132 -9.46 18.47 -4.59
C THR A 132 -8.86 17.08 -4.84
N GLY A 133 -7.53 17.04 -4.91
CA GLY A 133 -6.72 15.83 -5.01
C GLY A 133 -5.36 16.08 -4.35
N ASP A 134 -4.29 15.45 -4.83
CA ASP A 134 -2.94 15.76 -4.35
C ASP A 134 -2.57 17.22 -4.64
N ILE A 135 -2.38 18.02 -3.58
CA ILE A 135 -1.94 19.41 -3.68
C ILE A 135 -0.41 19.50 -3.56
N ALA A 136 0.19 20.47 -4.25
CA ALA A 136 1.57 20.88 -3.99
C ALA A 136 1.64 21.64 -2.66
N LEU A 137 2.77 21.56 -1.95
CA LEU A 137 2.93 22.18 -0.64
C LEU A 137 3.82 23.43 -0.66
N GLY A 138 3.45 24.41 0.17
CA GLY A 138 4.28 25.55 0.54
C GLY A 138 5.40 25.22 1.52
N THR A 139 6.24 24.22 1.22
CA THR A 139 7.29 23.73 2.13
C THR A 139 8.71 24.20 1.79
N LYS A 140 8.82 25.18 0.88
CA LYS A 140 10.09 25.76 0.39
C LYS A 140 10.01 27.29 0.35
N ASN A 141 11.15 27.95 0.52
CA ASN A 141 11.27 29.40 0.63
C ASN A 141 10.38 29.98 1.76
N ILE A 142 10.28 29.23 2.86
CA ILE A 142 9.44 29.55 4.01
C ILE A 142 10.19 30.39 5.04
N ALA A 143 9.44 31.11 5.88
CA ALA A 143 9.94 31.78 7.07
C ALA A 143 9.03 31.51 8.26
N GLU A 144 9.61 31.20 9.41
CA GLU A 144 8.90 31.22 10.70
C GLU A 144 8.83 32.67 11.18
N ILE A 145 7.61 33.19 11.33
CA ILE A 145 7.35 34.61 11.65
C ILE A 145 7.05 34.83 13.14
N GLU A 146 6.51 33.80 13.79
CA GLU A 146 6.34 33.65 15.23
C GLU A 146 6.58 32.16 15.57
N PRO A 147 6.90 31.77 16.82
CA PRO A 147 7.12 30.36 17.16
C PRO A 147 5.91 29.50 16.81
N GLY A 148 6.09 28.50 15.94
CA GLY A 148 5.00 27.66 15.44
C GLY A 148 4.27 28.21 14.20
N VAL A 149 4.51 29.46 13.79
CA VAL A 149 3.76 30.14 12.72
C VAL A 149 4.63 30.35 11.49
N ILE A 150 4.31 29.64 10.40
CA ILE A 150 5.11 29.58 9.19
C ILE A 150 4.40 30.31 8.04
N LYS A 151 5.08 31.26 7.43
CA LYS A 151 4.68 31.94 6.20
C LYS A 151 5.37 31.30 4.99
N ALA A 152 4.58 30.96 3.98
CA ALA A 152 5.04 30.23 2.80
C ALA A 152 4.49 30.80 1.48
N PRO A 153 5.29 30.82 0.39
CA PRO A 153 4.79 31.08 -0.96
C PRO A 153 4.01 29.84 -1.44
N TRP A 154 2.69 29.91 -1.32
CA TRP A 154 1.77 28.80 -1.58
C TRP A 154 0.49 29.36 -2.17
N ASP A 155 0.20 28.95 -3.41
CA ASP A 155 -0.95 29.39 -4.18
C ASP A 155 -1.95 28.24 -4.31
N ASP A 156 -2.85 28.11 -3.33
CA ASP A 156 -4.01 27.21 -3.43
C ASP A 156 -5.27 27.92 -2.88
N PRO A 157 -6.16 28.44 -3.75
CA PRO A 157 -7.34 29.19 -3.32
C PRO A 157 -8.43 28.32 -2.67
N LYS A 158 -8.27 26.99 -2.59
CA LYS A 158 -9.21 26.09 -1.90
C LYS A 158 -8.85 25.88 -0.42
N LEU A 159 -7.63 26.25 -0.02
CA LEU A 159 -7.22 26.27 1.37
C LEU A 159 -7.74 27.56 2.04
N ILE A 160 -8.68 27.43 2.97
CA ILE A 160 -9.24 28.57 3.71
C ILE A 160 -8.72 28.55 5.16
N PRO A 161 -8.78 29.68 5.91
CA PRO A 161 -8.55 29.66 7.35
C PRO A 161 -9.36 28.55 8.04
N GLY A 162 -8.69 27.73 8.85
CA GLY A 162 -9.24 26.52 9.45
C GLY A 162 -8.98 25.22 8.69
N SER A 163 -8.74 25.25 7.37
CA SER A 163 -8.37 24.05 6.60
C SER A 163 -7.16 23.35 7.21
N VAL A 164 -7.15 22.03 7.16
CA VAL A 164 -6.04 21.21 7.69
C VAL A 164 -5.40 20.43 6.54
N VAL A 165 -4.08 20.53 6.37
CA VAL A 165 -3.35 19.82 5.31
C VAL A 165 -2.51 18.70 5.90
N ALA A 166 -2.82 17.46 5.51
CA ALA A 166 -1.94 16.32 5.70
C ALA A 166 -0.74 16.45 4.76
N MET A 167 0.45 16.62 5.31
CA MET A 167 1.72 16.76 4.60
C MET A 167 2.47 15.43 4.56
N ARG A 168 2.87 15.00 3.37
CA ARG A 168 3.30 13.61 3.11
C ARG A 168 4.53 13.52 2.21
N GLY A 169 5.32 12.47 2.49
CA GLY A 169 6.35 11.98 1.59
C GLY A 169 5.78 11.06 0.51
N SER A 170 6.66 10.43 -0.27
CA SER A 170 6.30 9.37 -1.22
C SER A 170 6.73 7.97 -0.76
N GLY A 171 7.43 7.88 0.37
CA GLY A 171 7.94 6.62 0.92
C GLY A 171 6.83 5.70 1.41
N ARG A 172 7.09 4.40 1.31
CA ARG A 172 6.27 3.30 1.84
C ARG A 172 7.21 2.22 2.41
N PRO A 173 8.03 2.49 3.44
CA PRO A 173 9.04 1.54 3.94
C PRO A 173 8.47 0.21 4.46
N ALA A 174 7.30 0.22 5.11
CA ALA A 174 6.66 -0.99 5.64
C ALA A 174 5.14 -0.83 5.83
N PRO A 175 4.33 -1.88 5.59
CA PRO A 175 2.94 -1.91 5.99
C PRO A 175 2.79 -2.09 7.51
N GLY A 176 1.58 -1.90 8.04
CA GLY A 176 1.24 -2.21 9.43
C GLY A 176 1.26 -3.72 9.72
N ILE A 177 0.77 -4.53 8.79
CA ILE A 177 0.84 -6.00 8.81
C ILE A 177 1.27 -6.49 7.44
N PHE A 178 2.27 -7.38 7.41
CA PHE A 178 2.75 -8.05 6.20
C PHE A 178 2.47 -9.55 6.27
N LEU A 179 1.82 -10.10 5.24
CA LEU A 179 1.62 -11.54 5.04
C LEU A 179 2.35 -11.98 3.76
N GLU A 180 3.19 -13.01 3.86
CA GLU A 180 3.85 -13.61 2.69
C GLU A 180 3.74 -15.14 2.72
N LYS A 181 3.41 -15.76 1.58
CA LYS A 181 3.39 -17.24 1.42
C LYS A 181 2.55 -17.96 2.49
N CYS A 182 1.51 -17.31 3.00
CA CYS A 182 0.66 -17.85 4.04
C CYS A 182 -0.57 -18.56 3.45
N VAL A 183 -1.02 -19.63 4.11
CA VAL A 183 -2.21 -20.41 3.73
C VAL A 183 -3.24 -20.40 4.85
N ASP A 184 -4.52 -20.18 4.54
CA ASP A 184 -5.65 -20.17 5.50
C ASP A 184 -5.49 -19.15 6.64
N THR A 185 -5.20 -17.89 6.29
CA THR A 185 -4.92 -16.82 7.27
C THR A 185 -6.16 -16.01 7.64
N ARG A 186 -6.38 -15.77 8.94
CA ARG A 186 -7.58 -15.12 9.48
C ARG A 186 -7.22 -13.94 10.39
N LEU A 187 -7.69 -12.75 10.06
CA LEU A 187 -7.51 -11.53 10.85
C LEU A 187 -8.87 -11.08 11.38
N LYS A 188 -9.07 -11.10 12.70
CA LYS A 188 -10.38 -10.82 13.31
C LYS A 188 -10.32 -9.69 14.34
N ASN A 189 -11.18 -8.68 14.18
CA ASN A 189 -11.28 -7.56 15.12
C ASN A 189 -9.89 -6.92 15.41
N ILE A 190 -9.22 -6.48 14.34
CA ILE A 190 -7.94 -5.77 14.38
C ILE A 190 -8.14 -4.35 13.88
N THR A 191 -7.49 -3.36 14.52
CA THR A 191 -7.51 -1.97 14.05
C THR A 191 -6.10 -1.44 13.81
N VAL A 192 -5.78 -1.04 12.58
CA VAL A 192 -4.55 -0.29 12.28
C VAL A 192 -4.90 1.20 12.32
N HIS A 193 -4.39 1.91 13.34
CA HIS A 193 -4.58 3.35 13.45
C HIS A 193 -3.60 4.14 12.58
N TYR A 194 -2.39 3.62 12.38
CA TYR A 194 -1.37 4.22 11.52
C TYR A 194 -0.39 3.18 10.96
N ALA A 195 0.10 3.41 9.75
CA ALA A 195 1.27 2.77 9.17
C ALA A 195 1.97 3.69 8.15
N GLU A 196 3.29 3.63 8.09
CA GLU A 196 4.14 4.32 7.09
C GLU A 196 4.17 3.55 5.74
N GLY A 197 2.97 3.26 5.24
CA GLY A 197 2.73 2.34 4.14
C GLY A 197 1.25 1.96 4.12
N MET A 198 0.97 0.70 3.77
CA MET A 198 -0.39 0.17 3.78
C MET A 198 -0.79 -0.35 5.16
N GLY A 199 -2.08 -0.46 5.46
CA GLY A 199 -2.55 -1.06 6.72
C GLY A 199 -2.21 -2.55 6.78
N LEU A 200 -2.59 -3.28 5.73
CA LEU A 200 -2.26 -4.69 5.47
C LEU A 200 -1.74 -4.83 4.04
N LEU A 201 -0.63 -5.54 3.87
CA LEU A 201 -0.26 -6.15 2.59
C LEU A 201 -0.20 -7.67 2.73
N ALA A 202 -0.87 -8.38 1.82
CA ALA A 202 -0.66 -9.80 1.59
C ALA A 202 -0.03 -10.02 0.20
N GLN A 203 1.00 -10.86 0.13
CA GLN A 203 1.58 -11.30 -1.14
C GLN A 203 1.77 -12.82 -1.19
N ASN A 204 1.56 -13.41 -2.37
CA ASN A 204 1.74 -14.85 -2.60
C ASN A 204 1.01 -15.75 -1.57
N CYS A 205 -0.12 -15.28 -1.02
CA CYS A 205 -0.92 -16.00 -0.03
C CYS A 205 -2.09 -16.76 -0.69
N ASP A 206 -2.58 -17.78 -0.01
CA ASP A 206 -3.71 -18.62 -0.42
C ASP A 206 -4.78 -18.64 0.68
N HIS A 207 -5.99 -18.17 0.38
CA HIS A 207 -7.09 -17.97 1.33
C HIS A 207 -6.76 -17.01 2.50
N VAL A 208 -7.34 -15.79 2.44
CA VAL A 208 -7.22 -14.77 3.49
C VAL A 208 -8.59 -14.22 3.86
N LEU A 209 -8.94 -14.31 5.14
CA LEU A 209 -10.17 -13.75 5.72
C LEU A 209 -9.84 -12.57 6.64
N LEU A 210 -10.45 -11.41 6.37
CA LEU A 210 -10.55 -10.28 7.28
C LEU A 210 -11.99 -10.16 7.79
N ASP A 211 -12.21 -10.20 9.11
CA ASP A 211 -13.54 -10.05 9.71
C ASP A 211 -13.50 -9.00 10.83
N GLY A 212 -14.16 -7.86 10.61
CA GLY A 212 -14.07 -6.71 11.51
C GLY A 212 -12.68 -6.06 11.53
N PHE A 213 -11.89 -6.20 10.46
CA PHE A 213 -10.62 -5.50 10.28
C PHE A 213 -10.88 -4.02 9.97
N LYS A 214 -10.08 -3.14 10.58
CA LYS A 214 -10.29 -1.69 10.49
C LYS A 214 -9.00 -0.96 10.20
N VAL A 215 -9.10 0.06 9.36
CA VAL A 215 -8.11 1.14 9.25
C VAL A 215 -8.85 2.41 9.58
N ALA A 216 -8.68 2.89 10.81
CA ALA A 216 -9.55 3.90 11.41
C ALA A 216 -8.80 4.69 12.48
N LEU A 217 -9.25 5.91 12.76
CA LEU A 217 -8.67 6.76 13.80
C LEU A 217 -9.00 6.20 15.20
N LYS A 218 -8.30 6.66 16.25
CA LYS A 218 -8.54 6.20 17.64
C LYS A 218 -9.92 6.58 18.19
N GLY A 219 -10.60 7.52 17.54
CA GLY A 219 -11.88 8.08 17.96
C GLY A 219 -11.96 9.56 17.57
N ASN A 220 -12.97 10.25 18.11
CA ASN A 220 -13.19 11.67 17.84
C ASN A 220 -12.04 12.57 18.36
N ASP A 221 -11.41 12.16 19.47
CA ASP A 221 -10.31 12.89 20.12
C ASP A 221 -8.93 12.62 19.48
N ASP A 222 -8.86 11.82 18.41
CA ASP A 222 -7.63 11.63 17.64
C ASP A 222 -7.30 12.91 16.85
N PRO A 223 -6.13 13.56 17.05
CA PRO A 223 -5.83 14.84 16.42
C PRO A 223 -5.40 14.74 14.94
N ARG A 224 -5.16 13.54 14.40
CA ARG A 224 -4.29 13.32 13.21
C ARG A 224 -4.95 13.44 11.83
N TYR A 225 -6.27 13.59 11.75
CA TYR A 225 -7.12 13.61 10.53
C TYR A 225 -7.04 12.38 9.59
N TYR A 226 -5.92 11.65 9.52
CA TYR A 226 -5.69 10.53 8.61
C TYR A 226 -4.98 9.34 9.24
N THR A 227 -5.10 8.18 8.58
CA THR A 227 -4.61 6.88 9.04
C THR A 227 -3.37 6.46 8.25
N THR A 228 -3.44 5.45 7.39
CA THR A 228 -2.28 4.87 6.69
C THR A 228 -1.80 5.77 5.54
N GLN A 229 -0.49 5.76 5.25
CA GLN A 229 0.07 6.55 4.15
C GLN A 229 -0.28 6.04 2.74
N ALA A 230 -0.70 4.79 2.65
CA ALA A 230 -1.18 4.14 1.43
C ALA A 230 -2.50 3.39 1.73
N ASP A 231 -2.79 2.41 0.88
CA ASP A 231 -3.97 1.55 0.89
C ASP A 231 -4.25 0.95 2.29
N ALA A 232 -5.52 0.79 2.66
CA ALA A 232 -5.88 0.12 3.93
C ALA A 232 -5.58 -1.38 3.89
N THR A 233 -5.95 -2.05 2.79
CA THR A 233 -5.66 -3.47 2.55
C THR A 233 -5.25 -3.69 1.10
N HIS A 234 -4.32 -4.61 0.86
CA HIS A 234 -3.72 -4.78 -0.46
C HIS A 234 -3.24 -6.21 -0.67
N PHE A 235 -3.51 -6.77 -1.84
CA PHE A 235 -3.31 -8.18 -2.14
C PHE A 235 -2.64 -8.34 -3.51
N SER A 236 -1.38 -8.78 -3.50
CA SER A 236 -0.51 -8.88 -4.68
C SER A 236 -0.19 -10.35 -4.97
N GLY A 237 -0.64 -10.88 -6.10
CA GLY A 237 -0.34 -12.27 -6.50
C GLY A 237 -0.86 -13.32 -5.52
N CYS A 238 -2.03 -13.09 -4.90
CA CYS A 238 -2.67 -14.06 -4.01
C CYS A 238 -3.64 -14.98 -4.79
N LYS A 239 -4.02 -16.12 -4.21
CA LYS A 239 -4.98 -17.07 -4.80
C LYS A 239 -6.02 -17.55 -3.78
N GLY A 240 -6.89 -18.47 -4.22
CA GLY A 240 -7.98 -18.99 -3.40
C GLY A 240 -9.11 -17.96 -3.25
N LEU A 241 -9.52 -17.69 -2.02
CA LEU A 241 -10.51 -16.69 -1.67
C LEU A 241 -9.91 -15.57 -0.79
N ILE A 242 -10.06 -14.32 -1.19
CA ILE A 242 -9.95 -13.17 -0.30
C ILE A 242 -11.35 -12.78 0.15
N GLU A 243 -11.64 -12.91 1.43
CA GLU A 243 -12.89 -12.46 2.04
C GLU A 243 -12.61 -11.30 3.01
N ILE A 244 -13.31 -10.18 2.85
CA ILE A 244 -13.21 -9.02 3.73
C ILE A 244 -14.62 -8.59 4.10
N LYS A 245 -14.95 -8.67 5.39
CA LYS A 245 -16.27 -8.32 5.90
C LYS A 245 -16.27 -7.54 7.20
N ASN A 246 -17.38 -6.83 7.43
CA ASN A 246 -17.68 -6.08 8.67
C ASN A 246 -16.64 -5.00 9.02
N GLY A 247 -15.82 -4.57 8.04
CA GLY A 247 -14.70 -3.67 8.24
C GLY A 247 -15.06 -2.18 8.20
N LEU A 248 -14.15 -1.36 8.73
CA LEU A 248 -14.20 0.10 8.63
C LEU A 248 -12.87 0.60 8.05
N PHE A 249 -12.93 1.24 6.90
CA PHE A 249 -11.78 1.78 6.18
C PHE A 249 -11.99 3.27 6.00
N GLU A 250 -11.34 4.08 6.83
CA GLU A 250 -11.52 5.52 6.83
C GLU A 250 -10.23 6.31 6.86
N ASN A 251 -10.28 7.46 6.18
CA ASN A 251 -9.24 8.50 6.22
C ASN A 251 -7.82 8.00 5.85
N MET A 252 -7.69 6.84 5.21
CA MET A 252 -6.44 6.35 4.63
C MET A 252 -6.13 7.09 3.33
N MET A 253 -4.88 6.97 2.89
CA MET A 253 -4.34 7.80 1.83
C MET A 253 -4.22 7.12 0.45
N ASP A 254 -4.78 5.92 0.29
CA ASP A 254 -5.08 5.28 -1.00
C ASP A 254 -6.35 4.41 -0.78
N ASP A 255 -6.54 3.37 -1.58
CA ASP A 255 -7.77 2.55 -1.58
C ASP A 255 -8.04 1.78 -0.28
N ALA A 256 -9.30 1.40 -0.03
CA ALA A 256 -9.63 0.47 1.06
C ALA A 256 -9.16 -0.96 0.78
N ILE A 257 -9.30 -1.39 -0.47
CA ILE A 257 -8.86 -2.68 -0.97
C ILE A 257 -8.31 -2.52 -2.39
N ASN A 258 -7.18 -3.16 -2.66
CA ASN A 258 -6.65 -3.34 -4.00
C ASN A 258 -6.21 -4.80 -4.19
N VAL A 259 -6.76 -5.50 -5.19
CA VAL A 259 -6.49 -6.93 -5.45
C VAL A 259 -6.02 -7.14 -6.89
N HIS A 260 -4.78 -7.57 -7.08
CA HIS A 260 -4.19 -7.77 -8.40
C HIS A 260 -3.14 -8.89 -8.46
N GLY A 261 -2.94 -9.46 -9.64
CA GLY A 261 -1.67 -10.13 -10.01
C GLY A 261 -0.59 -9.09 -10.33
N THR A 262 0.63 -9.50 -10.70
CA THR A 262 1.62 -8.56 -11.24
C THR A 262 2.05 -9.05 -12.61
N TYR A 263 1.89 -8.25 -13.66
CA TYR A 263 2.41 -8.64 -14.97
C TYR A 263 3.95 -8.65 -14.99
N LEU A 264 4.55 -9.72 -15.51
CA LEU A 264 5.94 -9.66 -15.98
C LEU A 264 5.97 -9.14 -17.41
N LYS A 265 6.91 -8.24 -17.72
CA LYS A 265 7.17 -7.85 -19.11
C LYS A 265 8.11 -8.87 -19.76
N ILE A 266 7.78 -9.35 -20.96
CA ILE A 266 8.73 -10.11 -21.78
C ILE A 266 9.83 -9.15 -22.27
N MET A 267 11.07 -9.49 -21.92
CA MET A 267 12.27 -8.74 -22.31
C MET A 267 12.96 -9.36 -23.53
N GLU A 268 12.93 -10.70 -23.65
CA GLU A 268 13.51 -11.42 -24.78
C GLU A 268 12.80 -12.76 -24.98
N LYS A 269 12.59 -13.17 -26.25
CA LYS A 269 12.18 -14.53 -26.61
C LYS A 269 13.43 -15.30 -27.04
N LEU A 270 13.81 -16.33 -26.28
CA LEU A 270 15.04 -17.09 -26.50
C LEU A 270 14.84 -18.22 -27.53
N ASN A 271 13.65 -18.84 -27.53
CA ASN A 271 13.25 -19.85 -28.51
C ASN A 271 11.72 -19.91 -28.62
N ASN A 272 11.15 -20.98 -29.18
CA ASN A 272 9.70 -21.12 -29.35
C ASN A 272 8.92 -21.42 -28.05
N ARG A 273 9.59 -21.70 -26.92
CA ARG A 273 8.99 -21.98 -25.60
C ARG A 273 9.62 -21.23 -24.43
N THR A 274 10.74 -20.53 -24.62
CA THR A 274 11.46 -19.86 -23.53
C THR A 274 11.51 -18.34 -23.72
N VAL A 275 11.27 -17.60 -22.64
CA VAL A 275 11.43 -16.14 -22.56
C VAL A 275 12.29 -15.73 -21.36
N LYS A 276 12.91 -14.55 -21.47
CA LYS A 276 13.32 -13.74 -20.32
C LYS A 276 12.20 -12.76 -20.00
N ALA A 277 11.76 -12.70 -18.75
CA ALA A 277 10.70 -11.81 -18.31
C ALA A 277 11.09 -11.05 -17.02
N ARG A 278 10.52 -9.86 -16.79
CA ARG A 278 10.98 -8.94 -15.74
C ARG A 278 9.86 -8.24 -14.98
N TYR A 279 10.04 -8.09 -13.68
CA TYR A 279 9.28 -7.15 -12.85
C TYR A 279 9.65 -5.69 -13.17
N MET A 280 8.69 -4.93 -13.68
CA MET A 280 8.96 -3.57 -14.16
C MET A 280 9.00 -2.53 -13.05
N HIS A 281 8.02 -2.51 -12.16
CA HIS A 281 7.87 -1.45 -11.16
C HIS A 281 8.89 -1.57 -10.02
N HIS A 282 9.49 -0.45 -9.62
CA HIS A 282 10.56 -0.40 -8.61
C HIS A 282 10.14 -0.81 -7.20
N GLN A 283 8.84 -0.88 -6.92
CA GLN A 283 8.26 -1.33 -5.66
C GLN A 283 7.62 -2.73 -5.74
N SER A 284 7.72 -3.45 -6.87
CA SER A 284 6.99 -4.71 -7.08
C SER A 284 7.91 -5.76 -7.73
N TRP A 285 8.93 -6.19 -6.97
CA TRP A 285 9.92 -7.21 -7.35
C TRP A 285 10.53 -7.84 -6.09
N GLY A 286 11.33 -8.90 -6.27
CA GLY A 286 12.16 -9.51 -5.22
C GLY A 286 11.59 -10.78 -4.58
N PHE A 287 10.50 -11.31 -5.12
CA PHE A 287 9.77 -12.49 -4.66
C PHE A 287 9.28 -13.34 -5.85
N GLU A 288 8.94 -14.61 -5.58
CA GLU A 288 8.43 -15.58 -6.56
C GLU A 288 7.23 -15.02 -7.34
N TRP A 289 7.21 -15.23 -8.67
CA TRP A 289 6.10 -14.83 -9.54
C TRP A 289 5.16 -15.99 -9.91
N GLY A 290 5.65 -17.22 -9.85
CA GLY A 290 4.92 -18.42 -10.28
C GLY A 290 5.75 -19.68 -10.13
N TYR A 291 5.11 -20.81 -10.38
CA TYR A 291 5.65 -22.15 -10.13
C TYR A 291 5.41 -23.08 -11.33
N PRO A 292 6.19 -24.16 -11.50
CA PRO A 292 5.88 -25.21 -12.47
C PRO A 292 4.43 -25.72 -12.33
N GLY A 293 3.72 -25.78 -13.45
CA GLY A 293 2.29 -26.11 -13.53
C GLY A 293 1.35 -24.91 -13.48
N ASP A 294 1.81 -23.69 -13.16
CA ASP A 294 0.94 -22.52 -13.15
C ASP A 294 0.44 -22.15 -14.55
N THR A 295 -0.86 -21.84 -14.65
CA THR A 295 -1.49 -21.37 -15.89
C THR A 295 -1.22 -19.88 -16.08
N VAL A 296 -0.77 -19.49 -17.28
CA VAL A 296 -0.41 -18.12 -17.64
C VAL A 296 -1.14 -17.65 -18.89
N GLN A 297 -1.33 -16.32 -19.00
CA GLN A 297 -1.88 -15.67 -20.18
C GLN A 297 -0.88 -14.64 -20.72
N PHE A 298 -0.65 -14.64 -22.04
CA PHE A 298 0.16 -13.61 -22.70
C PHE A 298 -0.75 -12.46 -23.16
N LEU A 299 -0.24 -11.23 -23.12
CA LEU A 299 -1.01 -10.04 -23.50
C LEU A 299 -0.17 -8.99 -24.24
N ARG A 300 -0.82 -8.16 -25.06
CA ARG A 300 -0.20 -6.96 -25.64
C ARG A 300 -0.15 -5.86 -24.57
N ALA A 301 1.02 -5.41 -24.16
CA ALA A 301 1.13 -4.43 -23.08
C ALA A 301 0.58 -3.02 -23.42
N SER A 302 0.25 -2.75 -24.69
CA SER A 302 -0.34 -1.47 -25.14
C SER A 302 -1.88 -1.43 -25.13
N THR A 303 -2.54 -2.58 -25.22
CA THR A 303 -4.00 -2.70 -25.32
C THR A 303 -4.60 -3.65 -24.29
N LEU A 304 -3.75 -4.48 -23.67
CA LEU A 304 -4.08 -5.54 -22.72
C LEU A 304 -4.93 -6.67 -23.34
N ASP A 305 -4.97 -6.74 -24.67
CA ASP A 305 -5.57 -7.87 -25.39
C ASP A 305 -4.78 -9.15 -25.14
N ASN A 306 -5.52 -10.23 -24.85
CA ASN A 306 -4.98 -11.58 -24.77
C ASN A 306 -4.37 -12.03 -26.11
N ILE A 307 -3.27 -12.78 -26.02
CA ILE A 307 -2.55 -13.39 -27.13
C ILE A 307 -2.65 -14.91 -27.00
N GLY A 308 -3.17 -15.57 -28.04
CA GLY A 308 -3.30 -17.01 -28.09
C GLY A 308 -4.22 -17.59 -26.99
N LEU A 309 -4.03 -18.88 -26.72
CA LEU A 309 -4.66 -19.56 -25.58
C LEU A 309 -3.74 -19.47 -24.34
N PRO A 310 -4.27 -19.67 -23.13
CA PRO A 310 -3.45 -19.87 -21.94
C PRO A 310 -2.44 -21.01 -22.12
N ASN A 311 -1.28 -20.88 -21.49
CA ASN A 311 -0.19 -21.88 -21.48
C ASN A 311 0.16 -22.22 -20.03
N CYS A 312 1.02 -23.20 -19.79
CA CYS A 312 1.50 -23.56 -18.45
C CYS A 312 3.01 -23.34 -18.32
N ILE A 313 3.46 -22.87 -17.15
CA ILE A 313 4.89 -22.82 -16.80
C ILE A 313 5.41 -24.27 -16.70
N TYR A 314 6.41 -24.61 -17.51
CA TYR A 314 7.15 -25.87 -17.37
C TYR A 314 8.27 -25.70 -16.32
N THR A 315 9.11 -24.68 -16.49
CA THR A 315 10.08 -24.25 -15.47
C THR A 315 10.14 -22.73 -15.40
N ILE A 316 10.49 -22.22 -14.22
CA ILE A 316 10.82 -20.81 -13.97
C ILE A 316 12.04 -20.77 -13.06
N GLN A 317 13.02 -19.93 -13.39
CA GLN A 317 14.27 -19.76 -12.64
C GLN A 317 14.66 -18.28 -12.55
N PRO A 318 15.30 -17.84 -11.45
CA PRO A 318 15.88 -16.49 -11.36
C PRO A 318 17.05 -16.34 -12.36
N LEU A 319 17.19 -15.14 -12.95
CA LEU A 319 18.28 -14.81 -13.87
C LEU A 319 19.31 -13.84 -13.30
N ASP A 320 18.87 -12.89 -12.47
CA ASP A 320 19.73 -11.84 -11.90
C ASP A 320 20.19 -12.14 -10.46
N THR A 321 19.75 -13.27 -9.90
CA THR A 321 19.99 -13.70 -8.51
C THR A 321 20.16 -15.23 -8.45
N GLN A 322 20.80 -15.74 -7.39
CA GLN A 322 20.96 -17.19 -7.20
C GLN A 322 19.70 -17.89 -6.66
N THR A 323 18.74 -17.13 -6.13
CA THR A 323 17.50 -17.62 -5.53
C THR A 323 16.38 -16.65 -5.88
N PHE A 324 15.12 -17.02 -5.62
CA PHE A 324 13.99 -16.10 -5.79
C PHE A 324 14.02 -14.87 -4.86
N PHE A 325 14.85 -14.87 -3.82
CA PHE A 325 15.00 -13.74 -2.92
C PHE A 325 15.74 -12.59 -3.60
N GLY A 326 15.06 -11.46 -3.80
CA GLY A 326 15.61 -10.30 -4.52
C GLY A 326 15.61 -10.42 -6.04
N VAL A 327 14.96 -11.44 -6.60
CA VAL A 327 14.85 -11.62 -8.07
C VAL A 327 14.08 -10.48 -8.73
N ARG A 328 14.56 -10.02 -9.90
CA ARG A 328 13.79 -9.13 -10.77
C ARG A 328 13.58 -9.71 -12.17
N GLU A 329 14.47 -10.61 -12.62
CA GLU A 329 14.43 -11.22 -13.94
C GLU A 329 14.33 -12.74 -13.85
N PHE A 330 13.54 -13.33 -14.75
CA PHE A 330 13.23 -14.76 -14.79
C PHE A 330 13.48 -15.33 -16.17
N GLU A 331 14.03 -16.54 -16.24
CA GLU A 331 13.91 -17.40 -17.41
C GLU A 331 12.69 -18.29 -17.18
N ILE A 332 11.76 -18.28 -18.13
CA ILE A 332 10.52 -19.05 -18.06
C ILE A 332 10.43 -19.91 -19.30
N ILE A 333 10.36 -21.23 -19.11
CA ILE A 333 10.06 -22.21 -20.14
C ILE A 333 8.59 -22.60 -19.99
N PHE A 334 7.84 -22.55 -21.08
CA PHE A 334 6.44 -22.98 -21.12
C PHE A 334 6.29 -24.38 -21.71
N THR A 335 5.17 -25.04 -21.38
CA THR A 335 4.85 -26.38 -21.89
C THR A 335 4.64 -26.34 -23.41
N ASP A 336 3.74 -25.48 -23.87
CA ASP A 336 3.38 -25.31 -25.27
C ASP A 336 4.17 -24.19 -25.96
N THR A 337 4.22 -24.20 -27.29
CA THR A 337 4.89 -23.16 -28.06
C THR A 337 4.20 -21.80 -27.93
N LEU A 338 5.01 -20.76 -27.71
CA LEU A 338 4.61 -19.36 -27.74
C LEU A 338 4.00 -18.98 -29.08
N ASP A 339 2.92 -18.19 -29.03
CA ASP A 339 2.29 -17.60 -30.21
C ASP A 339 3.34 -16.90 -31.12
N PRO A 340 3.29 -17.09 -32.45
CA PRO A 340 4.21 -16.44 -33.39
C PRO A 340 4.27 -14.92 -33.29
N VAL A 341 3.23 -14.24 -32.81
CA VAL A 341 3.21 -12.79 -32.62
C VAL A 341 4.15 -12.34 -31.51
N ILE A 342 4.44 -13.20 -30.53
CA ILE A 342 5.43 -12.93 -29.47
C ILE A 342 6.81 -12.97 -30.13
N ARG A 343 7.41 -11.81 -30.31
CA ARG A 343 8.71 -11.56 -30.95
C ARG A 343 9.54 -10.55 -30.16
N LYS A 344 10.85 -10.51 -30.40
CA LYS A 344 11.82 -9.73 -29.62
C LYS A 344 11.55 -8.21 -29.62
N GLU A 345 10.96 -7.69 -30.69
CA GLU A 345 10.70 -6.25 -30.88
C GLU A 345 9.33 -5.80 -30.35
N GLY A 346 8.51 -6.71 -29.81
CA GLY A 346 7.17 -6.38 -29.34
C GLY A 346 7.09 -6.11 -27.82
N ASN A 347 6.05 -5.38 -27.42
CA ASN A 347 5.79 -5.03 -26.03
C ASN A 347 4.72 -5.96 -25.46
N PHE A 348 5.13 -7.03 -24.77
CA PHE A 348 4.26 -8.10 -24.29
C PHE A 348 4.35 -8.28 -22.77
N GLY A 349 3.21 -8.58 -22.15
CA GLY A 349 3.11 -8.97 -20.75
C GLY A 349 2.78 -10.46 -20.60
N ILE A 350 3.01 -10.99 -19.40
CA ILE A 350 2.57 -12.31 -18.94
C ILE A 350 1.79 -12.13 -17.63
N GLU A 351 0.59 -12.68 -17.56
CA GLU A 351 -0.21 -12.82 -16.34
C GLU A 351 -0.09 -14.24 -15.79
N ASN A 352 -0.06 -14.39 -14.46
CA ASN A 352 -0.18 -15.70 -13.80
C ASN A 352 -1.62 -15.91 -13.34
N LEU A 353 -2.41 -16.66 -14.12
CA LEU A 353 -3.82 -16.93 -13.83
C LEU A 353 -4.02 -17.88 -12.64
N SER A 354 -3.01 -18.67 -12.25
CA SER A 354 -3.07 -19.45 -11.00
C SER A 354 -3.06 -18.57 -9.76
N TRP A 355 -2.35 -17.45 -9.80
CA TRP A 355 -2.22 -16.50 -8.69
C TRP A 355 -3.14 -15.28 -8.86
N THR A 356 -4.41 -15.62 -9.13
CA THR A 356 -5.54 -14.68 -9.14
C THR A 356 -6.62 -15.20 -8.19
N PRO A 357 -7.10 -14.39 -7.22
CA PRO A 357 -8.02 -14.85 -6.19
C PRO A 357 -9.48 -14.54 -6.57
N HIS A 358 -10.40 -15.37 -6.10
CA HIS A 358 -11.79 -14.94 -5.92
C HIS A 358 -11.87 -13.91 -4.81
N VAL A 359 -12.82 -12.97 -4.90
CA VAL A 359 -12.95 -11.92 -3.89
C VAL A 359 -14.40 -11.80 -3.41
N ILE A 360 -14.59 -11.71 -2.10
CA ILE A 360 -15.84 -11.31 -1.45
C ILE A 360 -15.52 -10.09 -0.58
N PHE A 361 -16.08 -8.94 -0.92
CA PHE A 361 -15.97 -7.69 -0.17
C PHE A 361 -17.38 -7.29 0.27
N SER A 362 -17.74 -7.49 1.54
CA SER A 362 -19.12 -7.28 1.98
C SER A 362 -19.31 -6.62 3.35
N HIS A 363 -20.40 -5.87 3.52
CA HIS A 363 -20.76 -5.26 4.82
C HIS A 363 -19.69 -4.32 5.40
N ASN A 364 -18.85 -3.73 4.55
CA ASN A 364 -17.80 -2.79 4.96
C ASN A 364 -18.25 -1.33 4.82
N ILE A 365 -17.66 -0.43 5.62
CA ILE A 365 -17.78 1.02 5.47
C ILE A 365 -16.46 1.57 4.95
N ILE A 366 -16.51 2.33 3.85
CA ILE A 366 -15.36 2.93 3.17
C ILE A 366 -15.61 4.42 3.07
N ARG A 367 -14.80 5.26 3.73
CA ARG A 367 -15.08 6.70 3.78
C ARG A 367 -13.89 7.65 3.92
N ASN A 368 -14.10 8.89 3.48
CA ASN A 368 -13.16 10.02 3.66
C ASN A 368 -11.71 9.78 3.17
N ASN A 369 -11.46 8.74 2.38
CA ASN A 369 -10.12 8.34 1.99
C ASN A 369 -9.68 9.02 0.70
N ARG A 370 -8.36 9.22 0.55
CA ARG A 370 -7.78 9.66 -0.72
C ARG A 370 -7.84 8.51 -1.71
N ALA A 371 -8.13 8.86 -2.96
CA ALA A 371 -8.20 7.97 -4.12
C ALA A 371 -9.45 7.09 -4.16
N ARG A 372 -9.36 5.83 -4.60
CA ARG A 372 -10.55 5.03 -4.92
C ARG A 372 -11.13 4.43 -3.63
N GLY A 373 -12.37 3.99 -3.64
CA GLY A 373 -12.91 3.18 -2.55
C GLY A 373 -12.32 1.77 -2.60
N ALA A 374 -12.53 1.07 -3.70
CA ALA A 374 -12.03 -0.28 -3.96
C ALA A 374 -11.48 -0.40 -5.38
N LEU A 375 -10.43 -1.21 -5.55
CA LEU A 375 -9.81 -1.52 -6.83
C LEU A 375 -9.68 -3.04 -7.03
N PHE A 376 -10.27 -3.53 -8.11
CA PHE A 376 -10.22 -4.95 -8.46
C PHE A 376 -9.59 -5.14 -9.85
N SER A 377 -8.58 -6.00 -9.90
CA SER A 377 -7.80 -6.36 -11.09
C SER A 377 -7.64 -7.88 -11.22
N THR A 378 -8.53 -8.66 -10.62
CA THR A 378 -8.55 -10.13 -10.75
C THR A 378 -9.50 -10.55 -11.88
N PRO A 379 -9.11 -11.50 -12.75
CA PRO A 379 -10.01 -12.11 -13.75
C PRO A 379 -11.01 -13.11 -13.14
N ARG A 380 -10.93 -13.41 -11.84
CA ARG A 380 -11.86 -14.32 -11.13
C ARG A 380 -13.11 -13.59 -10.65
N LYS A 381 -14.16 -14.34 -10.31
CA LYS A 381 -15.41 -13.78 -9.78
C LYS A 381 -15.13 -12.96 -8.52
N THR A 382 -15.58 -11.72 -8.56
CA THR A 382 -15.52 -10.73 -7.48
C THR A 382 -16.96 -10.39 -7.08
N LEU A 383 -17.29 -10.51 -5.80
CA LEU A 383 -18.57 -10.14 -5.21
C LEU A 383 -18.38 -8.91 -4.32
N VAL A 384 -19.10 -7.84 -4.61
CA VAL A 384 -19.11 -6.60 -3.82
C VAL A 384 -20.55 -6.31 -3.44
N GLU A 385 -20.91 -6.55 -2.18
CA GLU A 385 -22.30 -6.47 -1.71
C GLU A 385 -22.43 -5.78 -0.34
N ASN A 386 -23.52 -5.04 -0.13
CA ASN A 386 -23.86 -4.41 1.16
C ASN A 386 -22.76 -3.50 1.78
N ASN A 387 -21.85 -2.96 0.96
CA ASN A 387 -20.85 -1.99 1.41
C ASN A 387 -21.36 -0.55 1.30
N VAL A 388 -20.91 0.32 2.19
CA VAL A 388 -21.15 1.77 2.13
C VAL A 388 -19.87 2.46 1.64
N PHE A 389 -19.97 3.20 0.53
CA PHE A 389 -18.92 4.10 0.06
C PHE A 389 -19.38 5.55 0.27
N ASP A 390 -18.70 6.29 1.14
CA ASP A 390 -19.14 7.59 1.63
C ASP A 390 -18.00 8.62 1.59
N HIS A 391 -18.08 9.63 0.72
CA HIS A 391 -17.03 10.66 0.56
C HIS A 391 -15.62 10.08 0.23
N THR A 392 -15.53 9.02 -0.58
CA THR A 392 -14.27 8.60 -1.23
C THR A 392 -13.82 9.69 -2.21
N SER A 393 -12.55 10.10 -2.21
CA SER A 393 -12.13 11.26 -3.04
C SER A 393 -12.13 11.00 -4.55
N GLY A 394 -12.14 9.73 -4.96
CA GLY A 394 -12.27 9.27 -6.35
C GLY A 394 -13.36 8.20 -6.50
N SER A 395 -13.25 7.37 -7.53
CA SER A 395 -14.22 6.30 -7.84
C SER A 395 -14.45 5.36 -6.64
N ALA A 396 -15.71 5.17 -6.24
CA ALA A 396 -16.08 4.23 -5.19
C ALA A 396 -15.58 2.80 -5.50
N ILE A 397 -15.75 2.35 -6.75
CA ILE A 397 -15.16 1.12 -7.27
C ILE A 397 -14.47 1.47 -8.59
N LEU A 398 -13.24 0.99 -8.78
CA LEU A 398 -12.51 1.04 -10.04
C LEU A 398 -12.15 -0.39 -10.48
N LEU A 399 -12.34 -0.67 -11.76
CA LEU A 399 -11.75 -1.82 -12.43
C LEU A 399 -10.58 -1.29 -13.26
N ASN A 400 -9.36 -1.72 -12.96
CA ASN A 400 -8.19 -1.32 -13.72
C ASN A 400 -7.17 -2.46 -13.72
N PRO A 401 -6.82 -3.06 -14.87
CA PRO A 401 -5.71 -4.02 -14.95
C PRO A 401 -4.38 -3.38 -14.53
N LYS A 402 -3.51 -4.15 -13.88
CA LYS A 402 -2.27 -3.68 -13.24
C LYS A 402 -1.08 -4.61 -13.49
#